data_AF-A0A5B0FKL7-F1
#
_entry.id   AF-A0A5B0FKL7-F1
#
_cell.length_a   1.000
_cell.length_b   1.000
_cell.length_c   1.000
_cell.angle_alpha   90.00
_cell.angle_beta   90.00
_cell.angle_gamma   90.00
#
_symmetry.space_group_name_H-M   'P 1'
#
loop_
_entity.id
_entity.type
_entity.pdbx_description
1 polymer ?
#
loop_
_entity_poly.entity_id
_entity_poly.type
_entity_poly.pdbx_seq_one_letter_code
_entity_poly.pdbx_strand_id
1 'polypeptide(L)'
;MAIIEKESFNRLVKEPALSGNELITVLEATIKTFPYFQIAHSLLAKASVGSEKLDETRPRAAVYALSRIALQQLIENNTDRYDAEVTETEEVSEKIELQNGEDILISDVEQQVTSLASQKSEEQRRQQQIIQGFMKKNPRINRQDNNLDPIEIDLSGRVAESWEGSIETEAFAKILIRQGKIEKAIDIYQKLILKKPEKRNYFAKKLSELYQ
;
A
#
# COMPACT_ATOMS: atom_id res chain seq x y z
N MET A 1 14.00 -6.94 35.15
CA MET A 1 13.57 -5.92 34.16
C MET A 1 12.07 -5.75 34.32
N ALA A 2 11.61 -4.53 34.61
CA ALA A 2 10.18 -4.26 34.70
C ALA A 2 9.58 -4.23 33.29
N ILE A 3 8.54 -5.03 33.08
CA ILE A 3 7.76 -5.08 31.84
C ILE A 3 6.54 -4.16 32.04
N ILE A 4 6.00 -3.60 30.95
CA ILE A 4 4.82 -2.75 31.05
C ILE A 4 3.63 -3.50 31.66
N GLU A 5 3.05 -2.93 32.70
CA GLU A 5 1.86 -3.47 33.34
C GLU A 5 0.60 -3.18 32.50
N LYS A 6 -0.41 -4.05 32.63
CA LYS A 6 -1.67 -3.96 31.87
C LYS A 6 -2.38 -2.63 32.06
N GLU A 7 -2.43 -2.10 33.29
CA GLU A 7 -3.09 -0.83 33.57
C GLU A 7 -2.35 0.35 32.94
N SER A 8 -1.03 0.38 33.09
CA SER A 8 -0.15 1.38 32.50
C SER A 8 -0.25 1.38 30.97
N PHE A 9 -0.28 0.19 30.35
CA PHE A 9 -0.50 0.06 28.92
C PHE A 9 -1.88 0.60 28.48
N ASN A 10 -2.95 0.25 29.19
CA ASN A 10 -4.30 0.73 28.86
C ASN A 10 -4.41 2.26 28.94
N ARG A 11 -3.73 2.88 29.91
CA ARG A 11 -3.65 4.36 30.00
C ARG A 11 -2.89 4.94 28.82
N LEU A 12 -1.75 4.35 28.48
CA LEU A 12 -0.89 4.81 27.39
C LEU A 12 -1.56 4.71 26.01
N VAL A 13 -2.33 3.66 25.76
CA VAL A 13 -3.07 3.51 24.48
C VAL A 13 -4.19 4.55 24.36
N LYS A 14 -4.82 4.94 25.48
CA LYS A 14 -5.86 5.99 25.48
C LYS A 14 -5.25 7.38 25.30
N GLU A 15 -4.12 7.63 25.95
CA GLU A 15 -3.45 8.92 25.97
C GLU A 15 -1.96 8.75 25.62
N PRO A 16 -1.62 8.66 24.32
CA PRO A 16 -0.24 8.44 23.87
C PRO A 16 0.65 9.69 23.96
N ALA A 17 0.18 10.78 24.58
CA ALA A 17 0.92 12.04 24.73
C ALA A 17 1.93 12.05 25.89
N LEU A 18 2.03 10.94 26.65
CA LEU A 18 2.90 10.84 27.81
C LEU A 18 4.37 10.62 27.38
N SER A 19 5.18 11.67 27.48
CA SER A 19 6.64 11.61 27.32
C SER A 19 7.31 11.42 28.69
N GLY A 20 8.11 10.36 28.83
CA GLY A 20 8.83 10.07 30.07
C GLY A 20 9.94 9.05 29.85
N ASN A 21 11.14 9.35 30.37
CA ASN A 21 12.32 8.48 30.20
C ASN A 21 12.14 7.10 30.83
N GLU A 22 11.44 7.02 31.98
CA GLU A 22 11.11 5.75 32.62
C GLU A 22 10.26 4.87 31.70
N LEU A 23 9.27 5.45 31.02
CA LEU A 23 8.40 4.73 30.10
C LEU A 23 9.17 4.15 28.91
N ILE A 24 10.13 4.91 28.37
CA ILE A 24 10.99 4.44 27.27
C ILE A 24 11.75 3.19 27.70
N THR A 25 12.36 3.19 28.90
CA THR A 25 13.11 2.03 29.39
C THR A 25 12.21 0.79 29.61
N VAL A 26 10.99 1.00 30.08
CA VAL A 26 10.01 -0.08 30.28
C VAL A 26 9.54 -0.64 28.93
N LEU A 27 9.29 0.21 27.94
CA LEU A 27 8.91 -0.20 26.58
C LEU A 27 10.06 -0.94 25.88
N GLU A 28 11.30 -0.48 26.01
CA GLU A 28 12.50 -1.18 25.49
C GLU A 28 12.65 -2.58 26.10
N ALA A 29 12.47 -2.71 27.42
CA ALA A 29 12.51 -4.00 28.11
C ALA A 29 11.36 -4.92 27.67
N THR A 30 10.17 -4.36 27.45
CA THR A 30 8.99 -5.08 26.96
C THR A 30 9.20 -5.58 25.52
N ILE A 31 9.77 -4.75 24.64
CA ILE A 31 10.09 -5.15 23.26
C ILE A 31 11.17 -6.23 23.23
N LYS A 32 12.15 -6.16 24.13
CA LYS A 32 13.18 -7.19 24.25
C LYS A 32 12.61 -8.55 24.65
N THR A 33 11.57 -8.56 25.49
CA THR A 33 10.87 -9.78 25.89
C THR A 33 9.85 -10.25 24.86
N PHE A 34 9.19 -9.32 24.15
CA PHE A 34 8.16 -9.60 23.14
C PHE A 34 8.47 -8.87 21.82
N PRO A 35 9.37 -9.40 20.96
CA PRO A 35 9.85 -8.69 19.76
C PRO A 35 8.77 -8.32 18.75
N TYR A 36 7.70 -9.13 18.65
CA TYR A 36 6.59 -8.93 17.71
C TYR A 36 5.45 -8.08 18.26
N PHE A 37 5.62 -7.44 19.43
CA PHE A 37 4.60 -6.58 20.00
C PHE A 37 4.53 -5.24 19.25
N GLN A 38 3.79 -5.23 18.13
CA GLN A 38 3.70 -4.11 17.19
C GLN A 38 3.33 -2.79 17.86
N ILE A 39 2.33 -2.80 18.74
CA ILE A 39 1.84 -1.60 19.42
C ILE A 39 2.92 -0.99 20.31
N ALA A 40 3.72 -1.81 20.99
CA ALA A 40 4.83 -1.30 21.82
C ALA A 40 5.88 -0.56 20.99
N HIS A 41 6.17 -0.99 19.76
CA HIS A 41 7.08 -0.25 18.88
C HIS A 41 6.50 1.12 18.49
N SER A 42 5.22 1.18 18.13
CA SER A 42 4.55 2.45 17.80
C SER A 42 4.52 3.41 19.00
N LEU A 43 4.24 2.88 20.20
CA LEU A 43 4.24 3.64 21.44
C LEU A 43 5.64 4.09 21.85
N LEU A 44 6.68 3.26 21.63
CA LEU A 44 8.06 3.63 21.87
C LEU A 44 8.47 4.79 20.98
N ALA A 45 8.20 4.71 19.68
CA ALA A 45 8.49 5.81 18.75
C ALA A 45 7.76 7.10 19.13
N LYS A 46 6.51 6.99 19.61
CA LYS A 46 5.75 8.15 20.11
C LYS A 46 6.35 8.74 21.40
N ALA A 47 6.71 7.90 22.36
CA ALA A 47 7.32 8.34 23.62
C ALA A 47 8.72 8.96 23.40
N SER A 48 9.42 8.56 22.34
CA SER A 48 10.71 9.10 21.95
C SER A 48 10.64 10.42 21.17
N VAL A 49 9.46 10.97 20.91
CA VAL A 49 9.32 12.29 20.24
C VAL A 49 10.01 13.37 21.07
N GLY A 50 10.96 14.08 20.47
CA GLY A 50 11.78 15.10 21.13
C GLY A 50 13.04 14.56 21.85
N SER A 51 13.27 13.25 21.80
CA SER A 51 14.52 12.62 22.28
C SER A 51 15.44 12.26 21.11
N GLU A 52 16.75 12.17 21.35
CA GLU A 52 17.75 11.70 20.36
C GLU A 52 17.44 10.30 19.83
N LYS A 53 16.74 9.47 20.62
CA LYS A 53 16.35 8.10 20.25
C LYS A 53 15.24 8.04 19.18
N LEU A 54 14.63 9.16 18.80
CA LEU A 54 13.55 9.15 17.80
C LEU A 54 14.02 8.59 16.46
N ASP A 55 15.23 8.96 16.04
CA ASP A 55 15.77 8.57 14.73
C ASP A 55 16.03 7.06 14.63
N GLU A 56 16.26 6.39 15.76
CA GLU A 56 16.42 4.93 15.82
C GLU A 56 15.07 4.21 15.96
N THR A 57 14.18 4.75 16.79
CA THR A 57 12.91 4.10 17.16
C THR A 57 11.85 4.24 16.06
N ARG A 58 11.79 5.37 15.36
CA ARG A 58 10.86 5.63 14.25
C ARG A 58 10.98 4.61 13.10
N PRO A 59 12.16 4.36 12.50
CA PRO A 59 12.27 3.38 11.42
C PRO A 59 12.00 1.95 11.91
N ARG A 60 12.41 1.62 13.15
CA ARG A 60 12.12 0.32 13.76
C ARG A 60 10.62 0.12 13.91
N ALA A 61 9.89 1.11 14.41
CA ALA A 61 8.44 1.06 14.50
C ALA A 61 7.77 0.94 13.13
N ALA A 62 8.27 1.62 12.10
CA ALA A 62 7.73 1.54 10.74
C ALA A 62 7.87 0.15 10.08
N VAL A 63 8.76 -0.70 10.58
CA VAL A 63 8.88 -2.11 10.15
C VAL A 63 7.77 -2.97 10.73
N TYR A 64 7.38 -2.73 11.98
CA TYR A 64 6.37 -3.53 12.70
C TYR A 64 4.96 -2.93 12.62
N ALA A 65 4.81 -1.67 12.22
CA ALA A 65 3.53 -0.98 12.16
C ALA A 65 2.63 -1.53 11.04
N LEU A 66 1.34 -1.65 11.34
CA LEU A 66 0.32 -2.03 10.36
C LEU A 66 0.13 -0.97 9.26
N SER A 67 0.26 0.31 9.62
CA SER A 67 0.19 1.45 8.70
C SER A 67 1.26 2.47 9.06
N ARG A 68 2.14 2.77 8.10
CA ARG A 68 3.18 3.80 8.25
C ARG A 68 2.58 5.20 8.32
N ILE A 69 1.48 5.43 7.63
CA ILE A 69 0.73 6.68 7.66
C ILE A 69 0.15 6.90 9.05
N ALA A 70 -0.52 5.88 9.61
CA ALA A 70 -1.08 5.98 10.96
C ALA A 70 0.00 6.17 12.03
N LEU A 71 1.16 5.50 11.88
CA LEU A 71 2.32 5.73 12.74
C LEU A 71 2.84 7.17 12.63
N GLN A 72 2.92 7.71 11.42
CA GLN A 72 3.37 9.07 11.20
C GLN A 72 2.42 10.10 11.82
N GLN A 73 1.11 9.94 11.61
CA GLN A 73 0.08 10.77 12.24
C GLN A 73 0.17 10.71 13.77
N LEU A 74 0.36 9.50 14.32
CA LEU A 74 0.56 9.31 15.75
C LEU A 74 1.78 10.09 16.26
N ILE A 75 2.93 9.99 15.58
CA ILE A 75 4.18 10.64 15.99
C ILE A 75 4.07 12.16 15.89
N GLU A 76 3.61 12.67 14.75
CA GLU A 76 3.59 14.10 14.41
C GLU A 76 2.40 14.84 15.06
N ASN A 77 1.49 14.13 15.74
CA ASN A 77 0.19 14.66 16.20
C ASN A 77 -0.59 15.34 15.07
N ASN A 78 -0.30 14.97 13.83
CA ASN A 78 -0.90 15.58 12.68
C ASN A 78 -2.18 14.81 12.35
N THR A 79 -3.31 15.38 12.74
CA THR A 79 -4.64 14.91 12.31
C THR A 79 -5.01 15.43 10.92
N ASP A 80 -4.18 16.28 10.32
CA ASP A 80 -4.37 16.68 8.94
C ASP A 80 -4.21 15.42 8.10
N ARG A 81 -5.31 15.11 7.44
CA ARG A 81 -5.57 13.83 6.80
C ARG A 81 -4.46 13.60 5.79
N TYR A 82 -3.88 12.40 5.80
CA TYR A 82 -3.61 11.78 4.50
C TYR A 82 -5.01 11.46 3.95
N ASP A 83 -5.68 12.49 3.43
CA ASP A 83 -6.51 12.28 2.28
C ASP A 83 -5.48 11.82 1.25
N ALA A 84 -5.33 10.51 1.08
CA ALA A 84 -5.05 10.06 -0.26
C ALA A 84 -6.18 10.71 -1.04
N GLU A 85 -5.85 11.75 -1.80
CA GLU A 85 -6.68 12.22 -2.88
C GLU A 85 -7.00 10.95 -3.71
N VAL A 86 -8.08 10.26 -3.34
CA VAL A 86 -8.97 9.75 -4.37
C VAL A 86 -9.18 11.00 -5.18
N THR A 87 -8.69 10.95 -6.41
CA THR A 87 -8.84 12.02 -7.39
C THR A 87 -10.35 12.23 -7.60
N GLU A 88 -10.98 12.91 -6.65
CA GLU A 88 -11.91 13.96 -6.95
C GLU A 88 -11.12 14.84 -7.89
N THR A 89 -11.48 14.77 -9.16
CA THR A 89 -11.05 15.73 -10.14
C THR A 89 -11.52 17.08 -9.62
N GLU A 90 -10.67 17.74 -8.85
CA GLU A 90 -10.80 19.15 -8.58
C GLU A 90 -10.81 19.83 -9.94
N GLU A 91 -11.93 20.48 -10.21
CA GLU A 91 -12.05 21.44 -11.29
C GLU A 91 -10.99 22.50 -11.05
N VAL A 92 -9.89 22.43 -11.80
CA VAL A 92 -8.97 23.53 -11.95
C VAL A 92 -9.77 24.66 -12.60
N SER A 93 -10.33 25.55 -11.78
CA SER A 93 -10.75 26.88 -12.21
C SER A 93 -9.47 27.69 -12.44
N GLU A 94 -8.80 27.39 -13.54
CA GLU A 94 -7.81 28.27 -14.11
C GLU A 94 -8.57 29.48 -14.66
N LYS A 95 -8.45 30.62 -13.97
CA LYS A 95 -8.71 31.93 -14.57
C LYS A 95 -7.71 32.12 -15.71
N ILE A 96 -8.07 31.67 -16.91
CA ILE A 96 -7.42 32.11 -18.13
C ILE A 96 -8.08 33.45 -18.49
N GLU A 97 -7.41 34.55 -18.17
CA GLU A 97 -7.72 35.84 -18.79
C GLU A 97 -7.36 35.75 -20.28
N LEU A 98 -8.35 35.44 -21.11
CA LEU A 98 -8.22 35.51 -22.56
C LEU A 98 -8.46 36.94 -23.01
N GLN A 99 -7.37 37.59 -23.41
CA GLN A 99 -7.40 38.84 -24.15
C GLN A 99 -8.07 38.61 -25.51
N ASN A 100 -8.88 39.59 -25.88
CA ASN A 100 -9.66 39.73 -27.11
C ASN A 100 -9.03 39.08 -28.37
N GLY A 101 -9.77 38.16 -28.98
CA GLY A 101 -9.56 37.65 -30.33
C GLY A 101 -10.83 36.94 -30.80
N GLU A 102 -11.35 37.36 -31.95
CA GLU A 102 -12.65 36.95 -32.51
C GLU A 102 -12.67 35.47 -32.98
N ASP A 103 -13.90 35.01 -33.29
CA ASP A 103 -14.26 33.93 -34.25
C ASP A 103 -14.84 32.60 -33.71
N ILE A 104 -16.18 32.50 -33.82
CA ILE A 104 -17.04 31.44 -34.42
C ILE A 104 -16.90 29.97 -33.94
N LEU A 105 -15.83 29.56 -33.24
CA LEU A 105 -15.57 28.18 -32.82
C LEU A 105 -16.16 27.81 -31.43
N ILE A 106 -16.78 28.76 -30.74
CA ILE A 106 -17.23 28.59 -29.34
C ILE A 106 -18.58 27.83 -29.26
N SER A 107 -19.47 28.01 -30.25
CA SER A 107 -20.81 27.42 -30.22
C SER A 107 -20.83 25.89 -30.34
N ASP A 108 -19.91 25.34 -31.13
CA ASP A 108 -19.84 23.89 -31.38
C ASP A 108 -19.24 23.13 -30.18
N VAL A 109 -18.37 23.80 -29.41
CA VAL A 109 -17.78 23.26 -28.19
C VAL A 109 -18.80 23.27 -27.04
N GLU A 110 -19.63 24.31 -26.91
CA GLU A 110 -20.68 24.37 -25.87
C GLU A 110 -21.74 23.26 -26.01
N GLN A 111 -22.11 22.89 -27.24
CA GLN A 111 -23.06 21.79 -27.49
C GLN A 111 -22.50 20.41 -27.15
N GLN A 112 -21.19 20.19 -27.33
CA GLN A 112 -20.55 18.93 -26.96
C GLN A 112 -20.42 18.80 -25.43
N VAL A 113 -20.07 19.87 -24.73
CA VAL A 113 -19.88 19.88 -23.27
C VAL A 113 -21.21 19.62 -22.53
N THR A 114 -22.33 20.16 -23.01
CA THR A 114 -23.67 19.91 -22.44
C THR A 114 -24.12 18.45 -22.59
N SER A 115 -23.78 17.80 -23.70
CA SER A 115 -24.12 16.38 -23.93
C SER A 115 -23.36 15.42 -23.00
N LEU A 116 -22.07 15.69 -22.75
CA LEU A 116 -21.19 14.89 -21.88
C LEU A 116 -21.57 15.02 -20.40
N ALA A 117 -21.95 16.22 -19.96
CA ALA A 117 -22.44 16.46 -18.59
C ALA A 117 -23.76 15.72 -18.31
N SER A 118 -24.63 15.63 -19.31
CA SER A 118 -25.92 14.93 -19.22
C SER A 118 -25.75 13.41 -19.03
N GLN A 119 -24.80 12.81 -19.75
CA GLN A 119 -24.51 11.37 -19.63
C GLN A 119 -23.92 10.99 -18.27
N LYS A 120 -23.05 11.84 -17.69
CA LYS A 120 -22.47 11.64 -16.36
C LYS A 120 -23.55 11.63 -15.25
N SER A 121 -24.59 12.45 -15.40
CA SER A 121 -25.74 12.52 -14.48
C SER A 121 -26.61 11.26 -14.50
N GLU A 122 -26.81 10.65 -15.68
CA GLU A 122 -27.58 9.41 -15.80
C GLU A 122 -26.86 8.20 -15.20
N GLU A 123 -25.55 8.07 -15.43
CA GLU A 123 -24.70 7.03 -14.84
C GLU A 123 -24.72 7.12 -13.30
N GLN A 124 -24.59 8.34 -12.76
CA GLN A 124 -24.67 8.60 -11.31
C GLN A 124 -26.03 8.21 -10.73
N ARG A 125 -27.13 8.52 -11.42
CA ARG A 125 -28.48 8.10 -11.01
C ARG A 125 -28.62 6.58 -10.98
N ARG A 126 -28.09 5.89 -11.99
CA ARG A 126 -28.08 4.41 -12.05
C ARG A 126 -27.28 3.81 -10.90
N GLN A 127 -26.10 4.35 -10.61
CA GLN A 127 -25.26 3.90 -9.49
C GLN A 127 -25.96 4.10 -8.14
N GLN A 128 -26.61 5.25 -7.92
CA GLN A 128 -27.38 5.52 -6.70
C GLN A 128 -28.55 4.54 -6.54
N GLN A 129 -29.25 4.17 -7.61
CA GLN A 129 -30.32 3.17 -7.56
C GLN A 129 -29.80 1.78 -7.16
N ILE A 130 -28.64 1.38 -7.66
CA ILE A 130 -28.00 0.11 -7.27
C ILE A 130 -27.65 0.11 -5.78
N ILE A 131 -27.06 1.20 -5.29
CA ILE A 131 -26.68 1.36 -3.87
C ILE A 131 -27.93 1.32 -2.97
N GLN A 132 -28.97 2.08 -3.30
CA GLN A 132 -30.22 2.07 -2.54
C GLN A 132 -30.90 0.70 -2.57
N GLY A 133 -30.87 0.02 -3.72
CA GLY A 133 -31.37 -1.35 -3.86
C GLY A 133 -30.61 -2.34 -2.98
N PHE A 134 -29.29 -2.19 -2.89
CA PHE A 134 -28.45 -3.03 -2.02
C PHE A 134 -28.75 -2.80 -0.55
N MET A 135 -28.81 -1.55 -0.10
CA MET A 135 -29.16 -1.19 1.29
C MET A 135 -30.55 -1.72 1.69
N LYS A 136 -31.53 -1.63 0.79
CA LYS A 136 -32.88 -2.16 1.02
C LYS A 136 -32.92 -3.69 1.08
N LYS A 137 -32.17 -4.36 0.20
CA LYS A 137 -32.13 -5.83 0.12
C LYS A 137 -31.34 -6.45 1.28
N ASN A 138 -30.44 -5.68 1.88
CA ASN A 138 -29.64 -6.03 3.05
C ASN A 138 -29.10 -7.48 3.02
N PRO A 139 -28.46 -7.90 1.91
CA PRO A 139 -28.11 -9.29 1.70
C PRO A 139 -27.07 -9.74 2.74
N ARG A 140 -27.37 -10.81 3.47
CA ARG A 140 -26.42 -11.45 4.38
C ARG A 140 -25.70 -12.58 3.65
N ILE A 141 -24.37 -12.60 3.75
CA ILE A 141 -23.56 -13.75 3.33
C ILE A 141 -23.73 -14.81 4.42
N ASN A 142 -24.34 -15.95 4.09
CA ASN A 142 -24.32 -17.10 5.00
C ASN A 142 -22.87 -17.54 5.19
N ARG A 143 -22.44 -17.63 6.44
CA ARG A 143 -21.15 -18.25 6.77
C ARG A 143 -21.29 -19.74 6.41
N GLN A 144 -20.39 -20.23 5.58
CA GLN A 144 -20.25 -21.67 5.42
C GLN A 144 -19.78 -22.21 6.79
N ASP A 145 -20.50 -23.17 7.35
CA ASP A 145 -20.07 -23.87 8.54
C ASP A 145 -18.78 -24.60 8.19
N ASN A 146 -17.67 -24.23 8.84
CA ASN A 146 -16.34 -24.80 8.62
C ASN A 146 -16.22 -26.22 9.22
N ASN A 147 -17.19 -27.10 8.98
CA ASN A 147 -17.05 -28.54 9.18
C ASN A 147 -16.40 -29.19 7.95
N LEU A 148 -15.28 -28.62 7.51
CA LEU A 148 -14.41 -29.28 6.55
C LEU A 148 -13.25 -29.85 7.35
N ASP A 149 -13.14 -31.18 7.38
CA ASP A 149 -11.95 -31.85 7.85
C ASP A 149 -10.71 -31.20 7.18
N PRO A 150 -9.60 -31.00 7.90
CA PRO A 150 -8.40 -30.40 7.32
C PRO A 150 -7.99 -31.21 6.09
N ILE A 151 -8.17 -30.62 4.91
CA ILE A 151 -7.62 -31.17 3.69
C ILE A 151 -6.11 -31.03 3.84
N GLU A 152 -5.41 -32.15 4.00
CA GLU A 152 -3.95 -32.20 3.92
C GLU A 152 -3.55 -31.83 2.48
N ILE A 153 -3.38 -30.53 2.23
CA ILE A 153 -2.85 -30.04 0.97
C ILE A 153 -1.35 -30.24 1.02
N ASP A 154 -0.88 -31.30 0.38
CA ASP A 154 0.55 -31.46 0.09
C ASP A 154 1.02 -30.37 -0.88
N LEU A 155 1.60 -29.31 -0.31
CA LEU A 155 2.17 -28.19 -1.04
C LEU A 155 3.47 -28.55 -1.77
N SER A 156 4.06 -29.72 -1.50
CA SER A 156 5.29 -30.19 -2.13
C SER A 156 5.11 -30.44 -3.63
N GLY A 157 3.93 -30.86 -4.07
CA GLY A 157 3.65 -31.18 -5.48
C GLY A 157 3.43 -29.96 -6.38
N ARG A 158 2.79 -28.89 -5.87
CA ARG A 158 2.37 -27.74 -6.70
C ARG A 158 3.52 -26.81 -7.10
N VAL A 159 4.60 -26.77 -6.34
CA VAL A 159 5.72 -25.83 -6.59
C VAL A 159 6.75 -26.41 -7.57
N ALA A 160 6.81 -27.73 -7.71
CA ALA A 160 7.87 -28.38 -8.48
C ALA A 160 7.58 -28.41 -9.99
N GLU A 161 6.33 -28.61 -10.43
CA GLU A 161 6.08 -29.04 -11.82
C GLU A 161 5.24 -28.07 -12.67
N SER A 162 4.52 -27.10 -12.10
CA SER A 162 3.69 -26.19 -12.88
C SER A 162 4.30 -24.79 -13.04
N TRP A 163 5.42 -24.70 -13.77
CA TRP A 163 6.02 -23.42 -14.20
C TRP A 163 5.31 -22.78 -15.41
N GLU A 164 4.15 -23.29 -15.83
CA GLU A 164 3.36 -22.80 -16.98
C GLU A 164 2.89 -21.33 -16.82
N GLY A 165 2.93 -20.80 -15.59
CA GLY A 165 2.59 -19.41 -15.27
C GLY A 165 3.75 -18.57 -14.71
N SER A 166 5.00 -18.91 -15.04
CA SER A 166 6.18 -18.28 -14.44
C SER A 166 6.16 -16.75 -14.53
N ILE A 167 6.39 -16.08 -13.40
CA ILE A 167 6.42 -14.62 -13.31
C ILE A 167 7.68 -14.09 -14.03
N GLU A 168 7.55 -13.79 -15.31
CA GLU A 168 8.64 -13.29 -16.15
C GLU A 168 8.76 -11.77 -16.02
N THR A 169 9.36 -11.33 -14.92
CA THR A 169 9.66 -9.92 -14.67
C THR A 169 11.15 -9.71 -14.42
N GLU A 170 11.65 -8.51 -14.74
CA GLU A 170 13.06 -8.16 -14.51
C GLU A 170 13.45 -8.26 -13.03
N ALA A 171 12.56 -7.85 -12.12
CA ALA A 171 12.77 -7.97 -10.68
C ALA A 171 12.97 -9.43 -10.27
N PHE A 172 12.18 -10.35 -10.85
CA PHE A 172 12.30 -11.77 -10.58
C PHE A 172 13.63 -12.34 -11.09
N ALA A 173 14.07 -11.95 -12.29
CA ALA A 173 15.40 -12.32 -12.80
C ALA A 173 16.53 -11.85 -11.88
N LYS A 174 16.46 -10.60 -11.38
CA LYS A 174 17.43 -10.07 -10.40
C LYS A 174 17.45 -10.87 -9.09
N ILE A 175 16.28 -11.29 -8.59
CA ILE A 175 16.20 -12.12 -7.38
C ILE A 175 16.86 -13.48 -7.63
N LEU A 176 16.65 -14.10 -8.79
CA LEU A 176 17.28 -15.38 -9.13
C LEU A 176 18.81 -15.29 -9.24
N ILE A 177 19.34 -14.20 -9.80
CA ILE A 177 20.78 -13.94 -9.82
C ILE A 177 21.33 -13.85 -8.38
N ARG A 178 20.65 -13.11 -7.50
CA ARG A 178 21.04 -13.01 -6.08
C ARG A 178 20.99 -14.35 -5.35
N GLN A 179 20.14 -15.27 -5.80
CA GLN A 179 20.05 -16.64 -5.29
C GLN A 179 21.07 -17.60 -5.94
N GLY A 180 21.92 -17.12 -6.86
CA GLY A 180 22.88 -17.95 -7.61
C GLY A 180 22.26 -18.82 -8.71
N LYS A 181 20.95 -18.67 -8.99
CA LYS A 181 20.24 -19.43 -10.03
C LYS A 181 20.36 -18.73 -11.38
N ILE A 182 21.58 -18.65 -11.91
CA ILE A 182 21.91 -17.87 -13.11
C ILE A 182 21.20 -18.41 -14.36
N GLU A 183 21.17 -19.73 -14.54
CA GLU A 183 20.52 -20.38 -15.70
C GLU A 183 19.05 -19.98 -15.84
N LYS A 184 18.30 -19.99 -14.74
CA LYS A 184 16.89 -19.57 -14.72
C LYS A 184 16.71 -18.08 -15.00
N ALA A 185 17.66 -17.25 -14.56
CA ALA A 185 17.63 -15.83 -14.83
C ALA A 185 17.88 -15.53 -16.33
N ILE A 186 18.79 -16.29 -16.97
CA ILE A 186 19.05 -16.21 -18.42
C ILE A 186 17.77 -16.50 -19.19
N ASP A 187 17.06 -17.60 -18.87
CA ASP A 187 15.79 -17.95 -19.51
C ASP A 187 14.75 -16.83 -19.41
N ILE A 188 14.61 -16.22 -18.22
CA ILE A 188 13.66 -15.10 -18.04
C ILE A 188 14.06 -13.90 -18.89
N TYR A 189 15.35 -13.54 -18.96
CA TYR A 189 15.79 -12.44 -19.81
C TYR A 189 15.57 -12.72 -21.29
N GLN A 190 15.76 -13.96 -21.75
CA GLN A 190 15.45 -14.36 -23.12
C GLN A 190 13.94 -14.21 -23.42
N LYS A 191 13.08 -14.69 -22.51
CA LYS A 191 11.63 -14.52 -22.66
C LYS A 191 11.20 -13.06 -22.61
N LEU A 192 11.84 -12.23 -21.77
CA LEU A 192 11.58 -10.78 -21.71
C LEU A 192 11.95 -10.06 -23.02
N ILE A 193 12.99 -10.51 -23.73
CA ILE A 193 13.33 -10.00 -25.05
C ILE A 193 12.20 -10.28 -26.05
N LEU A 194 11.62 -11.48 -26.02
CA LEU A 194 10.50 -11.85 -26.89
C LEU A 194 9.21 -11.09 -26.53
N LYS A 195 8.94 -10.90 -25.24
CA LYS A 195 7.72 -10.24 -24.75
C LYS A 195 7.76 -8.72 -24.83
N LYS A 196 8.95 -8.11 -24.78
CA LYS A 196 9.17 -6.65 -24.76
C LYS A 196 10.29 -6.24 -25.75
N PRO A 197 10.03 -6.33 -27.07
CA PRO A 197 11.05 -6.08 -28.09
C PRO A 197 11.60 -4.64 -28.05
N GLU A 198 10.81 -3.66 -27.61
CA GLU A 198 11.24 -2.26 -27.44
C GLU A 198 12.47 -2.12 -26.51
N LYS A 199 12.60 -3.01 -25.52
CA LYS A 199 13.69 -3.02 -24.54
C LYS A 199 14.72 -4.12 -24.82
N ARG A 200 14.73 -4.68 -26.03
CA ARG A 200 15.63 -5.79 -26.39
C ARG A 200 17.10 -5.48 -26.11
N ASN A 201 17.60 -4.32 -26.51
CA ASN A 201 19.01 -3.96 -26.33
C ASN A 201 19.38 -3.88 -24.84
N TYR A 202 18.47 -3.39 -24.00
CA TYR A 202 18.65 -3.35 -22.56
C TYR A 202 18.78 -4.76 -21.96
N PHE A 203 17.87 -5.66 -22.30
CA PHE A 203 17.91 -7.04 -21.81
C PHE A 203 19.10 -7.83 -22.39
N ALA A 204 19.50 -7.59 -23.64
CA ALA A 204 20.67 -8.22 -24.24
C ALA A 204 21.97 -7.82 -23.50
N LYS A 205 22.10 -6.56 -23.10
CA LYS A 205 23.21 -6.11 -22.25
C LYS A 205 23.23 -6.83 -20.91
N LYS A 206 22.05 -6.96 -20.26
CA LYS A 206 21.93 -7.73 -19.01
C LYS A 206 22.23 -9.21 -19.18
N LEU A 207 21.85 -9.80 -20.31
CA LEU A 207 22.20 -11.17 -20.65
C LEU A 207 23.73 -11.33 -20.79
N SER A 208 24.41 -10.40 -21.48
CA SER A 208 25.86 -10.46 -21.64
C SER A 208 26.63 -10.33 -20.32
N GLU A 209 26.12 -9.53 -19.37
CA GLU A 209 26.70 -9.41 -18.03
C GLU A 209 26.65 -10.73 -17.24
N LEU A 210 25.76 -11.67 -17.60
CA LEU A 210 25.59 -12.95 -16.90
C LEU A 210 26.41 -14.09 -17.47
N TYR A 211 26.95 -13.94 -18.67
CA TYR A 211 27.83 -14.94 -19.31
C TYR A 211 29.31 -14.75 -18.99
N GLN A 212 29.65 -13.72 -18.21
CA GLN A 212 31.01 -13.28 -17.92
C GLN A 212 31.47 -13.78 -16.55
#